data_AF-A0A950EH39-F1
#
_entry.id   AF-A0A950EH39-F1
#
_cell.length_a   1.000
_cell.length_b   1.000
_cell.length_c   1.000
_cell.angle_alpha   90.00
_cell.angle_beta   90.00
_cell.angle_gamma   90.00
#
_symmetry.space_group_name_H-M   'P 1'
#
loop_
_entity.id
_entity.type
_entity.pdbx_description
1 polymer ?
#
loop_
_entity_poly.entity_id
_entity_poly.type
_entity_poly.pdbx_seq_one_letter_code
_entity_poly.pdbx_strand_id
1 'polypeptide(L)' 'PGLVKPDMVKPGAAVVGAGVTMDGKKVISDVEESVAEVAGWITPRIGGVGPMTRAMLLRNTVLAASRRLRRS' A
#
# COMPACT_ATOMS: atom_id res chain seq x y z
N PRO A 1 8.21 -12.75 0.27
CA PRO A 1 7.84 -12.25 1.62
C PRO A 1 9.00 -11.55 2.30
N GLY A 2 8.78 -10.44 3.01
CA GLY A 2 9.83 -9.79 3.82
C GLY A 2 11.09 -9.39 3.03
N LEU A 3 10.89 -8.87 1.82
CA LEU A 3 11.97 -8.36 0.97
C LEU A 3 12.62 -7.12 1.61
N VAL A 4 11.79 -6.21 2.15
CA VAL A 4 12.26 -5.00 2.83
C VAL A 4 12.59 -5.35 4.28
N LYS A 5 13.86 -5.13 4.65
CA LYS A 5 14.44 -5.43 5.96
C LYS A 5 14.77 -4.15 6.74
N PRO A 6 14.97 -4.22 8.07
CA PRO A 6 15.22 -3.03 8.90
C PRO A 6 16.45 -2.22 8.48
N ASP A 7 17.52 -2.87 8.04
CA ASP A 7 18.77 -2.24 7.60
C ASP A 7 18.61 -1.41 6.32
N MET A 8 17.53 -1.63 5.57
CA MET A 8 17.19 -0.87 4.37
C MET A 8 16.40 0.41 4.67
N VAL A 9 15.95 0.59 5.92
CA VAL A 9 15.05 1.67 6.32
C VAL A 9 15.79 2.73 7.10
N LYS A 10 15.65 3.98 6.66
CA LYS A 10 16.15 5.13 7.42
C LYS A 10 15.39 5.26 8.75
N PRO A 11 16.06 5.45 9.90
CA PRO A 11 15.38 5.67 11.18
C PRO A 11 14.35 6.80 11.11
N GLY A 12 13.14 6.53 11.61
CA GLY A 12 12.02 7.46 11.59
C GLY A 12 11.29 7.59 10.25
N ALA A 13 11.67 6.83 9.21
CA ALA A 13 10.98 6.89 7.92
C ALA A 13 9.54 6.37 8.00
N ALA A 14 8.70 6.88 7.09
CA ALA A 14 7.39 6.30 6.81
C ALA A 14 7.56 5.16 5.79
N VAL A 15 7.04 3.98 6.13
CA VAL A 15 7.12 2.78 5.28
C VAL A 15 5.72 2.39 4.81
N VAL A 16 5.55 2.29 3.50
CA VAL A 16 4.28 1.92 2.84
C VAL A 16 4.51 0.61 2.08
N GLY A 17 3.96 -0.48 2.61
CA GLY A 17 3.98 -1.79 1.96
C GLY A 17 2.84 -1.91 0.94
N ALA A 18 3.18 -2.07 -0.34
CA ALA A 18 2.21 -2.23 -1.42
C ALA A 18 2.32 -3.61 -2.10
N GLY A 19 3.42 -4.33 -1.89
CA GLY A 19 3.61 -5.67 -2.43
C GLY A 19 2.71 -6.68 -1.76
N VAL A 20 2.13 -7.56 -2.57
CA VAL A 20 1.23 -8.62 -2.13
C VAL A 20 1.77 -9.94 -2.67
N THR A 21 2.15 -10.84 -1.78
CA THR A 21 2.44 -12.24 -2.12
C THR A 21 1.33 -13.13 -1.55
N MET A 22 0.81 -14.05 -2.36
CA MET A 22 -0.18 -15.03 -1.92
C MET A 22 0.52 -16.31 -1.49
N ASP A 23 0.19 -16.79 -0.30
CA ASP A 23 0.54 -18.12 0.18
C ASP A 23 -0.76 -18.88 0.49
N GLY A 24 -1.21 -19.66 -0.48
CA GLY A 24 -2.56 -20.23 -0.50
C GLY A 24 -3.62 -19.13 -0.42
N LYS A 25 -4.32 -19.05 0.72
CA LYS A 25 -5.37 -18.05 1.00
C LYS A 25 -4.88 -16.87 1.86
N LYS A 26 -3.62 -16.89 2.29
CA LYS A 26 -3.05 -15.87 3.16
C LYS A 26 -2.30 -14.84 2.33
N VAL A 27 -2.53 -13.58 2.65
CA VAL A 27 -1.74 -12.46 2.14
C VAL A 27 -0.48 -12.31 2.98
N ILE A 28 0.67 -12.30 2.33
CA ILE A 28 1.97 -12.05 2.94
C ILE A 28 2.57 -10.74 2.43
N SER A 29 3.07 -9.94 3.37
CA SER A 29 3.71 -8.65 3.15
C SER A 29 5.10 -8.78 2.52
N ASP A 30 5.43 -7.82 1.68
CA ASP A 30 6.78 -7.55 1.17
C ASP A 30 7.69 -6.88 2.19
N VAL A 31 7.14 -6.28 3.25
CA VAL A 31 7.87 -5.68 4.37
C VAL A 31 7.88 -6.61 5.58
N GLU A 32 9.06 -6.80 6.18
CA GLU A 32 9.27 -7.57 7.41
C GLU A 32 8.70 -6.81 8.63
N GLU A 33 8.24 -7.52 9.67
CA GLU A 33 7.65 -6.87 10.86
C GLU A 33 8.66 -6.04 11.65
N SER A 34 9.91 -6.52 11.73
CA SER A 34 11.00 -5.86 12.45
C SER A 34 11.29 -4.46 11.92
N VAL A 35 10.83 -4.11 10.72
CA VAL A 35 10.90 -2.74 10.19
C VAL A 35 10.15 -1.74 11.08
N ALA A 36 9.14 -2.16 11.83
CA ALA A 36 8.41 -1.32 12.77
C ALA A 36 9.29 -0.80 13.93
N GLU A 37 10.43 -1.43 14.21
CA GLU A 37 11.37 -0.99 15.25
C GLU A 37 12.21 0.22 14.81
N VAL A 38 12.37 0.41 13.49
CA VAL A 38 13.19 1.47 12.90
C VAL A 38 12.33 2.57 12.28
N ALA A 39 11.20 2.19 11.68
CA ALA A 39 10.29 3.10 11.03
C ALA A 39 9.59 4.02 12.05
N GLY A 40 9.42 5.28 11.70
CA GLY A 40 8.58 6.20 12.48
C GLY A 40 7.09 5.93 12.29
N TRP A 41 6.74 5.31 11.16
CA TRP A 41 5.39 4.86 10.85
C TRP A 41 5.42 3.76 9.78
N ILE A 42 4.53 2.78 9.89
CA ILE A 42 4.38 1.70 8.91
C ILE A 42 2.90 1.41 8.65
N THR A 43 2.55 1.15 7.39
CA THR A 43 1.19 0.72 7.03
C THR A 43 0.79 -0.59 7.71
N PRO A 44 -0.49 -0.76 8.11
CA PRO A 44 -0.98 -2.05 8.55
C PRO A 44 -0.75 -3.14 7.50
N ARG A 45 -0.25 -4.30 7.95
CA ARG A 45 0.11 -5.44 7.09
C ARG A 45 -1.02 -5.90 6.17
N ILE A 46 -2.26 -5.86 6.65
CA ILE A 46 -3.46 -6.13 5.84
C ILE A 46 -4.41 -4.95 6.03
N GLY A 47 -4.90 -4.39 4.92
CA GLY A 47 -5.84 -3.26 4.94
C GLY A 47 -5.23 -1.86 4.77
N GLY A 48 -3.92 -1.75 4.51
CA GLY A 48 -3.27 -0.47 4.16
C GLY A 48 -3.57 -0.02 2.73
N VAL A 49 -2.74 -0.43 1.77
CA VAL A 49 -2.79 0.08 0.38
C VAL A 49 -4.01 -0.45 -0.39
N GLY A 50 -4.44 -1.69 -0.15
CA GLY A 50 -5.52 -2.35 -0.91
C GLY A 50 -6.86 -1.59 -0.93
N PRO A 51 -7.42 -1.16 0.23
CA PRO A 51 -8.62 -0.34 0.26
C PRO A 51 -8.47 1.00 -0.48
N MET A 52 -7.31 1.65 -0.34
CA MET A 52 -7.02 2.91 -1.04
C MET A 52 -6.97 2.73 -2.56
N THR A 53 -6.40 1.63 -3.06
CA THR A 53 -6.38 1.32 -4.50
C THR A 53 -7.79 1.27 -5.09
N ARG A 54 -8.74 0.60 -4.41
CA ARG A 54 -10.14 0.54 -4.86
C ARG A 54 -10.82 1.91 -4.81
N ALA A 55 -10.60 2.68 -3.74
CA ALA A 55 -11.15 4.03 -3.63
C ALA A 55 -10.64 4.95 -4.74
N MET A 56 -9.35 4.89 -5.06
CA MET A 56 -8.75 5.69 -6.12
C MET A 56 -9.22 5.28 -7.51
N LEU A 57 -9.43 3.98 -7.76
CA LEU A 57 -10.05 3.51 -9.00
C LEU A 57 -11.43 4.15 -9.19
N LEU A 58 -12.30 4.08 -8.17
CA LEU A 58 -13.64 4.67 -8.23
C LEU A 58 -13.60 6.18 -8.43
N ARG A 59 -12.73 6.89 -7.70
CA ARG A 59 -12.51 8.32 -7.87
C ARG A 59 -12.11 8.66 -9.31
N ASN A 60 -11.18 7.90 -9.89
CA ASN A 60 -10.72 8.11 -11.26
C ASN A 60 -11.84 7.85 -12.28
N THR A 61 -12.66 6.82 -12.07
CA THR A 61 -13.84 6.54 -12.89
C THR A 61 -14.83 7.70 -12.88
N VAL A 62 -15.16 8.24 -11.70
CA VAL A 62 -16.06 9.40 -11.57
C VAL A 62 -15.48 10.63 -12.28
N LEU A 63 -14.20 10.93 -12.06
CA LEU A 63 -13.53 12.06 -12.72
C LEU A 63 -13.54 11.92 -14.25
N ALA A 64 -13.35 10.71 -14.78
CA ALA A 64 -13.41 10.46 -16.21
C ALA A 64 -14.82 10.71 -16.77
N ALA A 65 -15.85 10.23 -16.09
CA ALA A 65 -17.25 10.46 -16.47
C ALA A 65 -17.61 11.96 -16.44
N SER A 66 -17.24 12.68 -15.38
CA SER A 66 -17.49 14.13 -15.27
C SER A 66 -16.77 14.92 -16.36
N ARG A 67 -15.53 14.56 -16.70
CA ARG A 67 -14.79 15.20 -17.79
C ARG A 67 -15.41 14.96 -19.16
N ARG A 68 -15.99 13.77 -19.39
CA ARG A 68 -16.71 13.45 -20.62
C ARG A 68 -17.95 14.33 -20.79
N LEU A 69 -18.73 14.50 -19.72
CA LEU A 69 -19.93 15.34 -19.73
C LEU A 69 -19.65 16.83 -19.92
N ARG A 70 -18.50 17.33 -19.45
CA ARG A 70 -18.09 18.75 -19.64
C ARG A 70 -17.56 19.06 -21.04
N ARG A 71 -17.34 18.04 -21.89
CA ARG A 71 -16.80 18.18 -23.25
C ARG A 71 -17.87 18.06 -24.35
N SER A 72 -19.06 17.62 -23.97
CA SER A 72 -20.28 17.59 -24.79
C SER A 72 -21.13 18.82 -24.50
#